data_AF-A0A9D1JG57-F1
#
_entry.id   AF-A0A9D1JG57-F1
#
_cell.length_a   1.000
_cell.length_b   1.000
_cell.length_c   1.000
_cell.angle_alpha   90.00
_cell.angle_beta   90.00
_cell.angle_gamma   90.00
#
_symmetry.space_group_name_H-M   'P 1'
#
loop_
_entity.id
_entity.type
_entity.pdbx_description
1 polymer ?
#
loop_
_entity_poly.entity_id
_entity_poly.type
_entity_poly.pdbx_seq_one_letter_code
_entity_poly.pdbx_strand_id
1 'polypeptide(L)'
;MKRERKKRRVAWMLALMLAAIGLFPSAVWAQDETPTDEKKDTGVTVEVTEASDQEALKAFLQTDTAPENFVLTKEQAVGAKLQLKFMEIKEPVKLGETISPVLGIYDSSGKLLGTLQKSEEVAVSAEPKEALSETEKGFTVKKTGTIKLQAAWGDIKAEGTITAECSHPEESRKTNTTEATCEKEGAQTIACQLCGTVLEEKSIKATGHQFDQWKKVKEATWEEAGQEILTCSICGKEKEPKETREIPALKESHVNHDFSGEGEVKEEATCTKEGLLIIKCAEPNCDVTEQKTIPKKEHTFGEWKVTKEATWDQPGEETRICTMCQEEKETRAIPALKESHQHDFSGEETIVKEATCTEEGLKTVKCTEKKCDATEQQTIPKTAHTFGQWKVT
;
A
#
# COMPACT_ATOMS: atom_id res chain seq x y z
N MET A 1 33.00 24.45 3.50
CA MET A 1 34.17 24.95 4.27
C MET A 1 34.28 24.18 5.58
N LYS A 2 35.51 23.89 6.02
CA LYS A 2 35.94 23.12 7.22
C LYS A 2 35.86 21.58 7.13
N ARG A 3 37.04 20.94 7.02
CA ARG A 3 37.66 20.03 8.02
C ARG A 3 38.83 19.30 7.35
N GLU A 4 40.04 19.84 7.47
CA GLU A 4 41.03 19.49 8.50
C GLU A 4 41.56 18.04 8.45
N ARG A 5 42.72 17.96 7.78
CA ARG A 5 43.93 17.16 8.09
C ARG A 5 43.86 16.25 9.33
N LYS A 6 44.13 14.96 9.13
CA LYS A 6 44.92 14.16 10.09
C LYS A 6 45.74 13.08 9.38
N LYS A 7 47.03 13.37 9.21
CA LYS A 7 48.10 12.37 9.03
C LYS A 7 48.31 11.67 10.37
N ARG A 8 48.43 10.33 10.39
CA ARG A 8 49.36 9.57 11.26
C ARG A 8 49.28 8.06 11.00
N ARG A 9 50.43 7.53 10.55
CA ARG A 9 51.06 6.24 10.91
C ARG A 9 50.33 4.96 10.50
N VAL A 10 50.67 4.46 9.31
CA VAL A 10 50.57 3.05 8.92
C VAL A 10 51.96 2.44 9.11
N ALA A 11 52.09 1.49 10.02
CA ALA A 11 53.23 0.59 10.08
C ALA A 11 52.76 -0.71 10.77
N TRP A 12 53.23 -1.83 10.22
CA TRP A 12 53.17 -3.21 10.73
C TRP A 12 51.95 -4.07 10.39
N MET A 13 51.96 -4.65 9.18
CA MET A 13 51.54 -6.04 8.93
C MET A 13 52.10 -6.48 7.56
N LEU A 14 53.05 -7.41 7.53
CA LEU A 14 53.22 -8.48 6.53
C LEU A 14 54.60 -9.13 6.68
N ALA A 15 54.63 -10.23 7.45
CA ALA A 15 55.72 -11.20 7.45
C ALA A 15 55.12 -12.57 7.15
N LEU A 16 55.31 -13.04 5.90
CA LEU A 16 55.19 -14.44 5.48
C LEU A 16 55.56 -14.51 3.99
N MET A 17 56.79 -14.90 3.68
CA MET A 17 57.10 -15.81 2.56
C MET A 17 58.59 -16.19 2.51
N LEU A 18 58.78 -17.50 2.68
CA LEU A 18 59.69 -18.40 1.94
C LEU A 18 61.20 -18.40 2.23
N ALA A 19 61.62 -19.53 2.79
CA ALA A 19 62.97 -20.04 2.92
C ALA A 19 63.42 -20.79 1.65
N ALA A 20 64.68 -20.60 1.26
CA ALA A 20 65.60 -21.52 0.55
C ALA A 20 66.88 -20.70 0.27
N ILE A 21 68.05 -20.97 0.85
CA ILE A 21 69.10 -21.93 0.47
C ILE A 21 70.19 -21.64 1.53
N GLY A 22 70.53 -22.53 2.47
CA GLY A 22 71.38 -23.70 2.26
C GLY A 22 72.86 -23.31 2.24
N LEU A 23 73.56 -23.44 3.38
CA LEU A 23 75.00 -23.79 3.50
C LEU A 23 75.40 -23.87 5.00
N PHE A 24 75.61 -25.10 5.50
CA PHE A 24 76.36 -25.43 6.72
C PHE A 24 77.85 -25.65 6.35
N PRO A 25 78.80 -25.51 7.29
CA PRO A 25 79.29 -26.66 8.07
C PRO A 25 79.54 -26.31 9.56
N SER A 26 79.12 -27.08 10.57
CA SER A 26 79.65 -28.36 11.08
C SER A 26 80.32 -28.18 12.44
N ALA A 27 79.71 -28.71 13.50
CA ALA A 27 80.33 -29.42 14.65
C ALA A 27 79.22 -29.68 15.70
N VAL A 28 78.79 -30.93 15.99
CA VAL A 28 79.44 -31.90 16.91
C VAL A 28 79.42 -31.33 18.34
N TRP A 29 78.74 -31.85 19.38
CA TRP A 29 78.14 -33.16 19.72
C TRP A 29 76.94 -32.95 20.69
N ALA A 30 76.11 -33.99 20.82
CA ALA A 30 75.13 -34.18 21.89
C ALA A 30 75.80 -34.87 23.11
N GLN A 31 75.43 -34.49 24.33
CA GLN A 31 74.79 -35.35 25.34
C GLN A 31 74.65 -34.65 26.70
N ASP A 32 73.66 -35.12 27.44
CA ASP A 32 73.19 -34.73 28.75
C ASP A 32 74.24 -34.69 29.86
N GLU A 33 73.77 -34.11 30.97
CA GLU A 33 74.21 -34.21 32.37
C GLU A 33 74.83 -32.93 32.98
N THR A 34 74.33 -32.65 34.19
CA THR A 34 74.32 -31.44 35.01
C THR A 34 75.70 -31.09 35.61
N PRO A 35 75.85 -30.20 36.62
CA PRO A 35 75.25 -28.88 36.94
C PRO A 35 76.36 -27.82 37.21
N THR A 36 76.03 -26.51 37.25
CA THR A 36 76.70 -25.57 38.18
C THR A 36 75.82 -24.36 38.48
N ASP A 37 75.48 -24.24 39.76
CA ASP A 37 75.40 -23.03 40.58
C ASP A 37 74.74 -21.77 40.00
N GLU A 38 73.58 -21.39 40.55
CA GLU A 38 73.50 -20.56 41.77
C GLU A 38 72.16 -19.81 41.80
N LYS A 39 71.18 -20.36 42.52
CA LYS A 39 70.22 -19.61 43.35
C LYS A 39 69.53 -20.60 44.27
N LYS A 40 69.98 -20.57 45.53
CA LYS A 40 69.46 -21.35 46.64
C LYS A 40 67.98 -21.03 46.86
N ASP A 41 67.15 -22.07 46.84
CA ASP A 41 66.04 -22.19 47.78
C ASP A 41 66.09 -23.61 48.35
N THR A 42 66.78 -23.73 49.49
CA THR A 42 66.83 -24.94 50.28
C THR A 42 65.54 -25.07 51.07
N GLY A 43 64.52 -25.70 50.49
CA GLY A 43 63.40 -26.26 51.23
C GLY A 43 63.74 -27.69 51.64
N VAL A 44 64.34 -27.86 52.81
CA VAL A 44 64.54 -29.16 53.45
C VAL A 44 63.19 -29.68 53.94
N THR A 45 62.78 -30.84 53.44
CA THR A 45 61.65 -31.60 53.96
C THR A 45 61.94 -32.08 55.38
N VAL A 46 61.07 -31.75 56.33
CA VAL A 46 60.99 -32.43 57.63
C VAL A 46 59.59 -32.98 57.78
N GLU A 47 59.48 -34.30 57.82
CA GLU A 47 58.27 -35.00 58.26
C GLU A 47 58.07 -34.73 59.75
N VAL A 48 56.88 -34.25 60.14
CA VAL A 48 56.50 -34.13 61.55
C VAL A 48 55.22 -34.93 61.76
N THR A 49 55.39 -36.10 62.38
CA THR A 49 54.35 -36.96 62.92
C THR A 49 54.05 -36.56 64.38
N GLU A 50 52.77 -36.27 64.62
CA GLU A 50 52.05 -36.21 65.91
C GLU A 50 52.28 -35.03 66.88
N ALA A 51 51.15 -34.38 67.19
CA ALA A 51 50.71 -33.74 68.46
C ALA A 51 51.60 -32.72 69.21
N SER A 52 52.82 -32.39 68.74
CA SER A 52 53.72 -31.41 69.37
C SER A 52 53.53 -29.95 68.90
N ASP A 53 52.54 -29.69 68.03
CA ASP A 53 52.45 -28.46 67.22
C ASP A 53 51.79 -27.24 67.89
N GLN A 54 51.26 -27.31 69.11
CA GLN A 54 50.64 -26.14 69.76
C GLN A 54 51.62 -25.24 70.52
N GLU A 55 52.68 -25.80 71.14
CA GLU A 55 53.63 -25.02 71.93
C GLU A 55 54.69 -24.31 71.07
N ALA A 56 55.15 -24.94 69.99
CA ALA A 56 56.02 -24.30 68.99
C ALA A 56 55.29 -23.16 68.28
N LEU A 57 54.00 -23.35 67.98
CA LEU A 57 53.18 -22.31 67.39
C LEU A 57 52.89 -21.19 68.40
N LYS A 58 52.63 -21.49 69.69
CA LYS A 58 52.56 -20.46 70.75
C LYS A 58 53.86 -19.67 70.94
N ALA A 59 55.03 -20.32 70.82
CA ALA A 59 56.32 -19.65 70.90
C ALA A 59 56.57 -18.74 69.67
N PHE A 60 56.12 -19.18 68.49
CA PHE A 60 56.15 -18.41 67.23
C PHE A 60 55.27 -17.14 67.27
N LEU A 61 54.10 -17.18 67.93
CA LEU A 61 53.20 -16.02 68.10
C LEU A 61 53.82 -14.84 68.88
N GLN A 62 54.88 -15.08 69.65
CA GLN A 62 55.46 -14.13 70.60
C GLN A 62 56.69 -13.36 70.09
N THR A 63 57.19 -13.63 68.88
CA THR A 63 58.41 -12.96 68.36
C THR A 63 58.12 -12.04 67.17
N ASP A 64 58.60 -10.79 67.23
CA ASP A 64 58.28 -9.69 66.29
C ASP A 64 59.00 -9.75 64.92
N THR A 65 59.62 -10.88 64.54
CA THR A 65 60.21 -11.06 63.20
C THR A 65 60.02 -12.49 62.69
N ALA A 66 59.44 -12.63 61.50
CA ALA A 66 59.21 -13.91 60.82
C ALA A 66 60.50 -14.36 60.08
N PRO A 67 60.93 -15.64 60.19
CA PRO A 67 62.02 -16.17 59.38
C PRO A 67 61.58 -16.34 57.92
N GLU A 68 62.50 -16.18 56.98
CA GLU A 68 62.25 -16.11 55.53
C GLU A 68 61.55 -17.34 54.91
N ASN A 69 61.40 -18.46 55.64
CA ASN A 69 60.89 -19.75 55.13
C ASN A 69 59.86 -20.44 56.03
N PHE A 70 58.99 -19.72 56.76
CA PHE A 70 57.92 -20.34 57.56
C PHE A 70 56.69 -20.66 56.68
N VAL A 71 56.38 -21.94 56.50
CA VAL A 71 55.19 -22.42 55.77
C VAL A 71 54.23 -23.04 56.78
N LEU A 72 53.08 -22.40 56.99
CA LEU A 72 52.00 -22.87 57.86
C LEU A 72 51.11 -23.86 57.08
N THR A 73 50.97 -25.10 57.56
CA THR A 73 50.04 -26.08 56.97
C THR A 73 48.59 -25.88 57.47
N LYS A 74 47.61 -26.37 56.71
CA LYS A 74 46.18 -26.23 57.03
C LYS A 74 45.83 -26.89 58.38
N GLU A 75 46.42 -28.05 58.62
CA GLU A 75 46.23 -28.86 59.83
C GLU A 75 46.83 -28.15 61.06
N GLN A 76 47.99 -27.51 60.92
CA GLN A 76 48.62 -26.72 61.97
C GLN A 76 47.82 -25.45 62.29
N ALA A 77 47.23 -24.80 61.28
CA ALA A 77 46.38 -23.62 61.50
C ALA A 77 45.11 -23.95 62.30
N VAL A 78 44.51 -25.11 62.04
CA VAL A 78 43.32 -25.62 62.75
C VAL A 78 43.69 -26.03 64.18
N GLY A 79 44.77 -26.79 64.36
CA GLY A 79 45.27 -27.19 65.67
C GLY A 79 45.64 -25.99 66.56
N ALA A 80 46.09 -24.90 65.95
CA ALA A 80 46.44 -23.64 66.59
C ALA A 80 45.25 -22.71 66.91
N LYS A 81 44.03 -23.05 66.49
CA LYS A 81 42.83 -22.18 66.62
C LYS A 81 43.02 -20.79 66.00
N LEU A 82 43.70 -20.71 64.86
CA LEU A 82 43.87 -19.45 64.14
C LEU A 82 42.54 -18.98 63.52
N GLN A 83 42.39 -17.66 63.38
CA GLN A 83 41.24 -17.01 62.78
C GLN A 83 41.61 -16.43 61.42
N LEU A 84 40.78 -16.68 60.41
CA LEU A 84 40.89 -16.04 59.10
C LEU A 84 39.95 -14.84 59.04
N LYS A 85 40.46 -13.66 58.66
CA LYS A 85 39.64 -12.44 58.48
C LYS A 85 40.07 -11.67 57.24
N PHE A 86 39.11 -11.00 56.60
CA PHE A 86 39.41 -10.05 55.54
C PHE A 86 40.03 -8.78 56.14
N MET A 87 41.15 -8.35 55.55
CA MET A 87 41.85 -7.13 55.92
C MET A 87 41.38 -5.96 55.06
N GLU A 88 41.05 -4.85 55.71
CA GLU A 88 40.78 -3.53 55.11
C GLU A 88 40.00 -3.60 53.78
N ILE A 89 38.74 -4.04 53.85
CA ILE A 89 37.91 -4.00 52.67
C ILE A 89 37.51 -2.53 52.41
N LYS A 90 37.93 -1.99 51.27
CA LYS A 90 37.56 -0.63 50.84
C LYS A 90 36.04 -0.55 50.61
N GLU A 91 35.36 0.37 51.29
CA GLU A 91 33.93 0.62 51.16
C GLU A 91 33.63 2.11 50.88
N PRO A 92 32.64 2.45 50.02
CA PRO A 92 31.94 1.58 49.07
C PRO A 92 32.78 1.29 47.81
N VAL A 93 32.51 0.16 47.14
CA VAL A 93 33.17 -0.25 45.90
C VAL A 93 32.32 0.17 44.69
N LYS A 94 32.94 0.67 43.61
CA LYS A 94 32.19 1.04 42.40
C LYS A 94 31.93 -0.16 41.51
N LEU A 95 30.76 -0.18 40.85
CA LEU A 95 30.46 -1.15 39.80
C LEU A 95 31.54 -1.10 38.69
N GLY A 96 32.12 -2.26 38.35
CA GLY A 96 33.25 -2.37 37.42
C GLY A 96 34.64 -2.14 38.02
N GLU A 97 34.74 -1.74 39.30
CA GLU A 97 36.01 -1.67 40.03
C GLU A 97 36.51 -3.10 40.32
N THR A 98 37.84 -3.27 40.32
CA THR A 98 38.48 -4.54 40.67
C THR A 98 38.95 -4.46 42.11
N ILE A 99 38.53 -5.41 42.93
CA ILE A 99 38.93 -5.56 44.32
C ILE A 99 39.82 -6.79 44.47
N SER A 100 40.83 -6.66 45.34
CA SER A 100 41.73 -7.77 45.68
C SER A 100 41.73 -7.90 47.19
N PRO A 101 40.70 -8.55 47.76
CA PRO A 101 40.55 -8.66 49.21
C PRO A 101 41.74 -9.45 49.76
N VAL A 102 42.44 -8.85 50.74
CA VAL A 102 43.58 -9.48 51.42
C VAL A 102 43.06 -10.27 52.61
N LEU A 103 43.53 -11.49 52.79
CA LEU A 103 43.16 -12.34 53.93
C LEU A 103 44.30 -12.32 54.96
N GLY A 104 43.96 -11.98 56.19
CA GLY A 104 44.87 -12.02 57.33
C GLY A 104 44.63 -13.26 58.19
N ILE A 105 45.72 -13.86 58.67
CA ILE A 105 45.68 -14.91 59.68
C ILE A 105 45.94 -14.27 61.03
N TYR A 106 45.05 -14.52 61.98
CA TYR A 106 45.09 -13.96 63.32
C TYR A 106 45.18 -15.08 64.35
N ASP A 107 45.85 -14.81 65.46
CA ASP A 107 45.82 -15.71 66.61
C ASP A 107 44.51 -15.59 67.40
N SER A 108 44.37 -16.40 68.46
CA SER A 108 43.21 -16.37 69.35
C SER A 108 43.05 -15.06 70.13
N SER A 109 44.11 -14.24 70.22
CA SER A 109 44.09 -12.92 70.86
C SER A 109 43.73 -11.78 69.89
N GLY A 110 43.65 -12.07 68.58
CA GLY A 110 43.39 -11.08 67.54
C GLY A 110 44.64 -10.38 67.02
N LYS A 111 45.85 -10.87 67.33
CA LYS A 111 47.11 -10.38 66.75
C LYS A 111 47.26 -10.93 65.33
N LEU A 112 47.58 -10.05 64.37
CA LEU A 112 47.88 -10.43 62.99
C LEU A 112 49.22 -11.16 62.94
N LEU A 113 49.24 -12.34 62.30
CA LEU A 113 50.42 -13.21 62.17
C LEU A 113 51.02 -13.18 60.77
N GLY A 114 50.19 -12.93 59.77
CA GLY A 114 50.60 -12.90 58.38
C GLY A 114 49.41 -12.73 57.45
N THR A 115 49.71 -12.56 56.16
CA THR A 115 48.71 -12.44 55.11
C THR A 115 48.81 -13.63 54.17
N LEU A 116 47.65 -14.12 53.71
CA LEU A 116 47.59 -15.12 52.66
C LEU A 116 47.57 -14.43 51.31
N GLN A 117 48.53 -14.78 50.46
CA GLN A 117 48.49 -14.43 49.05
C GLN A 117 47.56 -15.38 48.29
N LYS A 118 47.04 -14.91 47.15
CA LYS A 118 46.18 -15.71 46.27
C LYS A 118 46.92 -16.97 45.80
N SER A 119 46.38 -18.14 46.09
CA SER A 119 46.87 -19.44 45.62
C SER A 119 45.67 -20.35 45.26
N GLU A 120 45.91 -21.48 44.58
CA GLU A 120 44.83 -22.46 44.27
C GLU A 120 44.13 -22.99 45.54
N GLU A 121 44.76 -22.86 46.70
CA GLU A 121 44.25 -23.39 47.96
C GLU A 121 43.38 -22.40 48.75
N VAL A 122 43.33 -21.13 48.33
CA VAL A 122 42.56 -20.06 48.99
C VAL A 122 41.52 -19.53 48.00
N ALA A 123 40.30 -20.07 48.10
CA ALA A 123 39.19 -19.67 47.26
C ALA A 123 38.36 -18.58 47.96
N VAL A 124 38.25 -17.41 47.32
CA VAL A 124 37.28 -16.37 47.72
C VAL A 124 36.07 -16.48 46.80
N SER A 125 34.90 -16.69 47.39
CA SER A 125 33.61 -16.70 46.72
C SER A 125 32.73 -15.54 47.16
N ALA A 126 31.77 -15.17 46.32
CA ALA A 126 30.75 -14.18 46.64
C ALA A 126 29.34 -14.78 46.62
N GLU A 127 28.45 -14.23 47.46
CA GLU A 127 27.01 -14.44 47.39
C GLU A 127 26.30 -13.13 47.05
N PRO A 128 25.53 -13.05 45.95
CA PRO A 128 25.38 -14.09 44.91
C PRO A 128 26.65 -14.24 44.04
N LYS A 129 26.94 -15.44 43.53
CA LYS A 129 28.16 -15.74 42.74
C LYS A 129 28.37 -14.80 41.55
N GLU A 130 27.29 -14.38 40.92
CA GLU A 130 27.29 -13.47 39.76
C GLU A 130 27.62 -12.01 40.11
N ALA A 131 27.75 -11.67 41.40
CA ALA A 131 28.06 -10.32 41.85
C ALA A 131 29.54 -9.95 41.62
N LEU A 132 30.42 -10.94 41.52
CA LEU A 132 31.83 -10.79 41.20
C LEU A 132 32.22 -11.66 40.01
N SER A 133 33.13 -11.18 39.17
CA SER A 133 33.83 -12.02 38.20
C SER A 133 35.31 -12.06 38.51
N GLU A 134 35.90 -13.25 38.55
CA GLU A 134 37.32 -13.41 38.78
C GLU A 134 38.15 -12.97 37.56
N THR A 135 39.27 -12.31 37.84
CA THR A 135 40.28 -11.86 36.86
C THR A 135 41.68 -12.15 37.38
N GLU A 136 42.70 -12.04 36.52
CA GLU A 136 44.11 -12.20 36.92
C GLU A 136 44.54 -11.22 38.02
N LYS A 137 43.90 -10.05 38.10
CA LYS A 137 44.28 -8.97 39.03
C LYS A 137 43.43 -8.92 40.30
N GLY A 138 42.37 -9.73 40.42
CA GLY A 138 41.40 -9.69 41.51
C GLY A 138 39.98 -10.05 41.07
N PHE A 139 38.97 -9.51 41.76
CA PHE A 139 37.55 -9.70 41.46
C PHE A 139 36.92 -8.40 40.94
N THR A 140 36.30 -8.42 39.77
CA THR A 140 35.55 -7.27 39.24
C THR A 140 34.10 -7.30 39.73
N VAL A 141 33.62 -6.18 40.28
CA VAL A 141 32.23 -6.06 40.73
C VAL A 141 31.27 -5.94 39.55
N LYS A 142 30.27 -6.83 39.50
CA LYS A 142 29.28 -6.94 38.42
C LYS A 142 27.85 -6.60 38.82
N LYS A 143 27.54 -6.61 40.12
CA LYS A 143 26.23 -6.20 40.65
C LYS A 143 26.39 -5.17 41.75
N THR A 144 25.39 -4.30 41.87
CA THR A 144 25.26 -3.33 42.97
C THR A 144 24.55 -3.95 44.17
N GLY A 145 24.74 -3.39 45.35
CA GLY A 145 24.14 -3.84 46.61
C GLY A 145 25.16 -4.49 47.56
N THR A 146 24.65 -5.11 48.62
CA THR A 146 25.48 -5.81 49.60
C THR A 146 25.88 -7.18 49.06
N ILE A 147 27.19 -7.39 48.88
CA ILE A 147 27.77 -8.65 48.43
C ILE A 147 28.48 -9.29 49.62
N LYS A 148 28.13 -10.53 49.94
CA LYS A 148 28.83 -11.29 50.97
C LYS A 148 30.04 -11.98 50.36
N LEU A 149 31.21 -11.79 50.95
CA LEU A 149 32.45 -12.48 50.61
C LEU A 149 32.66 -13.63 51.60
N GLN A 150 33.04 -14.78 51.06
CA GLN A 150 33.41 -15.95 51.84
C GLN A 150 34.77 -16.41 51.36
N ALA A 151 35.68 -16.73 52.28
CA ALA A 151 36.94 -17.37 51.97
C ALA A 151 37.13 -18.59 52.85
N ALA A 152 37.78 -19.62 52.31
CA ALA A 152 38.15 -20.81 53.06
C ALA A 152 39.59 -21.19 52.75
N TRP A 153 40.31 -21.63 53.78
CA TRP A 153 41.63 -22.23 53.68
C TRP A 153 41.69 -23.44 54.63
N GLY A 154 41.50 -24.65 54.08
CA GLY A 154 41.23 -25.82 54.92
C GLY A 154 39.88 -25.69 55.65
N ASP A 155 39.86 -25.93 56.97
CA ASP A 155 38.64 -25.83 57.80
C ASP A 155 38.36 -24.42 58.34
N ILE A 156 39.30 -23.48 58.22
CA ILE A 156 39.09 -22.10 58.67
C ILE A 156 38.42 -21.26 57.59
N LYS A 157 37.41 -20.48 58.01
CA LYS A 157 36.56 -19.66 57.13
C LYS A 157 36.62 -18.20 57.53
N ALA A 158 36.51 -17.32 56.56
CA ALA A 158 36.30 -15.89 56.75
C ALA A 158 35.04 -15.45 56.02
N GLU A 159 34.27 -14.58 56.67
CA GLU A 159 33.13 -13.91 56.08
C GLU A 159 33.36 -12.40 56.11
N GLY A 160 32.94 -11.73 55.04
CA GLY A 160 32.99 -10.27 54.91
C GLY A 160 31.79 -9.78 54.12
N THR A 161 31.50 -8.49 54.23
CA THR A 161 30.49 -7.84 53.39
C THR A 161 31.13 -6.66 52.69
N ILE A 162 30.75 -6.45 51.44
CA ILE A 162 31.08 -5.22 50.71
C ILE A 162 29.80 -4.60 50.19
N THR A 163 29.75 -3.27 50.16
CA THR A 163 28.67 -2.53 49.52
C THR A 163 29.15 -2.02 48.17
N ALA A 164 28.49 -2.46 47.11
CA ALA A 164 28.75 -2.03 45.74
C ALA A 164 27.73 -0.97 45.30
N GLU A 165 28.23 0.19 44.89
CA GLU A 165 27.39 1.29 44.40
C GLU A 165 27.69 1.60 42.93
N CYS A 166 26.69 2.11 42.22
CA CYS A 166 26.86 2.61 40.86
C CYS A 166 27.05 4.12 40.89
N SER A 167 28.15 4.61 40.33
CA SER A 167 28.49 6.05 40.32
C SER A 167 27.65 6.87 39.32
N HIS A 168 26.82 6.21 38.50
CA HIS A 168 25.94 6.80 37.48
C HIS A 168 26.56 7.98 36.69
N PRO A 169 27.76 7.82 36.11
CA PRO A 169 28.39 8.92 35.41
C PRO A 169 27.59 9.25 34.13
N GLU A 170 27.68 10.49 33.65
CA GLU A 170 26.84 10.98 32.53
C GLU A 170 26.97 10.12 31.27
N GLU A 171 28.17 9.62 30.98
CA GLU A 171 28.44 8.73 29.86
C GLU A 171 27.73 7.37 29.93
N SER A 172 27.28 6.96 31.13
CA SER A 172 26.53 5.71 31.32
C SER A 172 25.02 5.87 31.15
N ARG A 173 24.54 7.10 30.95
CA ARG A 173 23.11 7.41 30.81
C ARG A 173 22.65 7.06 29.39
N LYS A 174 21.62 6.21 29.28
CA LYS A 174 20.92 5.92 28.03
C LYS A 174 19.49 6.40 28.12
N THR A 175 19.09 7.21 27.15
CA THR A 175 17.71 7.64 26.97
C THR A 175 16.94 6.61 26.17
N ASN A 176 15.79 6.18 26.69
CA ASN A 176 14.80 5.41 25.95
C ASN A 176 13.50 6.24 25.90
N THR A 177 12.87 6.28 24.73
CA THR A 177 11.61 7.01 24.53
C THR A 177 10.54 6.04 24.07
N THR A 178 9.45 5.98 24.81
CA THR A 178 8.19 5.37 24.41
C THR A 178 7.28 6.48 23.93
N GLU A 179 6.93 6.47 22.64
CA GLU A 179 6.06 7.49 22.05
C GLU A 179 4.67 7.44 22.69
N ALA A 180 4.08 8.63 22.88
CA ALA A 180 2.70 8.75 23.31
C ALA A 180 1.76 8.42 22.16
N THR A 181 0.61 7.84 22.49
CA THR A 181 -0.47 7.57 21.54
C THR A 181 -1.67 8.48 21.82
N CYS A 182 -2.77 8.34 21.07
CA CYS A 182 -4.00 9.09 21.33
C CYS A 182 -4.55 8.89 22.76
N GLU A 183 -4.32 7.73 23.37
CA GLU A 183 -4.90 7.35 24.67
C GLU A 183 -3.87 7.01 25.74
N LYS A 184 -2.77 6.38 25.34
CA LYS A 184 -1.70 5.99 26.26
C LYS A 184 -0.65 7.08 26.30
N GLU A 185 -0.34 7.53 27.51
CA GLU A 185 0.81 8.38 27.77
C GLU A 185 2.09 7.67 27.33
N GLY A 186 2.99 8.44 26.72
CA GLY A 186 4.35 8.02 26.45
C GLY A 186 5.24 8.32 27.65
N ALA A 187 6.49 7.89 27.59
CA ALA A 187 7.46 8.17 28.63
C ALA A 187 8.86 8.29 28.03
N GLN A 188 9.63 9.25 28.53
CA GLN A 188 11.06 9.30 28.30
C GLN A 188 11.76 8.88 29.60
N THR A 189 12.55 7.81 29.52
CA THR A 189 13.31 7.28 30.66
C THR A 189 14.80 7.43 30.39
N ILE A 190 15.55 7.84 31.40
CA ILE A 190 17.01 7.81 31.39
C ILE A 190 17.42 6.70 32.34
N ALA A 191 18.04 5.64 31.81
CA ALA A 191 18.52 4.51 32.59
C ALA A 191 20.04 4.40 32.52
N CYS A 192 20.65 3.91 33.60
CA CYS A 192 22.08 3.60 33.61
C CYS A 192 22.34 2.29 32.86
N GLN A 193 23.21 2.30 31.86
CA GLN A 193 23.53 1.10 31.08
C GLN A 193 24.31 0.04 31.88
N LEU A 194 24.95 0.44 32.98
CA LEU A 194 25.79 -0.45 33.78
C LEU A 194 24.98 -1.30 34.76
N CYS A 195 23.93 -0.74 35.36
CA CYS A 195 23.12 -1.42 36.37
C CYS A 195 21.62 -1.51 36.04
N GLY A 196 21.14 -0.82 35.00
CA GLY A 196 19.74 -0.83 34.57
C GLY A 196 18.81 0.09 35.37
N THR A 197 19.28 0.71 36.44
CA THR A 197 18.46 1.63 37.26
C THR A 197 17.96 2.82 36.43
N VAL A 198 16.67 3.12 36.53
CA VAL A 198 16.05 4.32 35.97
C VAL A 198 16.43 5.51 36.87
N LEU A 199 17.11 6.49 36.29
CA LEU A 199 17.61 7.67 36.98
C LEU A 199 16.61 8.81 36.90
N GLU A 200 15.98 8.98 35.74
CA GLU A 200 14.99 10.03 35.50
C GLU A 200 13.88 9.47 34.62
N GLU A 201 12.64 9.86 34.92
CA GLU A 201 11.47 9.52 34.13
C GLU A 201 10.63 10.78 33.92
N LYS A 202 10.31 11.06 32.67
CA LYS A 202 9.45 12.17 32.28
C LYS A 202 8.27 11.63 31.48
N SER A 203 7.06 11.84 31.99
CA SER A 203 5.84 11.47 31.27
C SER A 203 5.61 12.40 30.08
N ILE A 204 5.18 11.80 28.97
CA ILE A 204 4.74 12.50 27.77
C ILE A 204 3.24 12.31 27.72
N LYS A 205 2.49 13.41 27.90
CA LYS A 205 1.01 13.36 27.85
C LYS A 205 0.55 12.71 26.55
N ALA A 206 -0.52 11.92 26.64
CA ALA A 206 -1.21 11.38 25.47
C ALA A 206 -1.49 12.50 24.46
N THR A 207 -1.34 12.22 23.17
CA THR A 207 -1.53 13.23 22.11
C THR A 207 -2.99 13.66 21.99
N GLY A 208 -3.92 12.87 22.53
CA GLY A 208 -5.34 13.05 22.34
C GLY A 208 -5.80 12.61 20.95
N HIS A 209 -7.12 12.65 20.74
CA HIS A 209 -7.72 12.39 19.44
C HIS A 209 -7.78 13.67 18.60
N GLN A 210 -7.36 13.58 17.34
CA GLN A 210 -7.54 14.61 16.34
C GLN A 210 -8.70 14.20 15.42
N PHE A 211 -9.91 14.66 15.73
CA PHE A 211 -11.14 14.33 15.02
C PHE A 211 -11.34 15.24 13.79
N ASP A 212 -10.80 14.84 12.65
CA ASP A 212 -10.79 15.63 11.41
C ASP A 212 -11.13 14.82 10.13
N GLN A 213 -11.39 13.52 10.26
CA GLN A 213 -11.75 12.65 9.13
C GLN A 213 -13.20 12.17 9.20
N TRP A 214 -13.96 12.39 8.13
CA TRP A 214 -15.32 11.87 7.97
C TRP A 214 -15.27 10.48 7.33
N LYS A 215 -15.90 9.50 7.98
CA LYS A 215 -16.01 8.12 7.51
C LYS A 215 -17.46 7.82 7.16
N LYS A 216 -17.72 7.38 5.92
CA LYS A 216 -19.03 6.89 5.48
C LYS A 216 -19.42 5.62 6.24
N VAL A 217 -20.60 5.64 6.85
CA VAL A 217 -21.20 4.51 7.56
C VAL A 217 -22.50 4.05 6.92
N LYS A 218 -23.21 4.93 6.21
CA LYS A 218 -24.38 4.62 5.40
C LYS A 218 -24.23 5.33 4.06
N GLU A 219 -24.23 4.56 2.97
CA GLU A 219 -24.27 5.15 1.62
C GLU A 219 -25.65 5.79 1.38
N ALA A 220 -25.68 6.90 0.66
CA ALA A 220 -26.93 7.51 0.23
C ALA A 220 -27.57 6.64 -0.85
N THR A 221 -28.89 6.47 -0.80
CA THR A 221 -29.67 5.80 -1.84
C THR A 221 -30.48 6.82 -2.62
N TRP A 222 -31.25 6.37 -3.61
CA TRP A 222 -32.13 7.25 -4.37
C TRP A 222 -33.13 8.00 -3.47
N GLU A 223 -33.72 7.29 -2.49
CA GLU A 223 -34.74 7.86 -1.62
C GLU A 223 -34.23 8.28 -0.24
N GLU A 224 -33.22 7.58 0.29
CA GLU A 224 -32.73 7.78 1.65
C GLU A 224 -31.38 8.49 1.69
N ALA A 225 -31.24 9.44 2.61
CA ALA A 225 -29.96 10.06 2.92
C ALA A 225 -28.95 9.04 3.47
N GLY A 226 -27.69 9.25 3.10
CA GLY A 226 -26.53 8.57 3.68
C GLY A 226 -26.04 9.28 4.94
N GLN A 227 -25.00 8.72 5.56
CA GLN A 227 -24.46 9.23 6.81
C GLN A 227 -22.94 9.00 6.91
N GLU A 228 -22.25 10.02 7.40
CA GLU A 228 -20.84 10.00 7.78
C GLU A 228 -20.69 10.27 9.28
N ILE A 229 -19.64 9.72 9.87
CA ILE A 229 -19.26 9.98 11.26
C ILE A 229 -17.84 10.55 11.34
N LEU A 230 -17.60 11.40 12.33
CA LEU A 230 -16.29 12.00 12.56
C LEU A 230 -15.37 11.03 13.32
N THR A 231 -14.19 10.79 12.76
CA THR A 231 -13.19 9.83 13.24
C THR A 231 -11.82 10.49 13.41
N CYS A 232 -11.00 9.92 14.29
CA CYS A 232 -9.65 10.40 14.55
C CYS A 232 -8.68 9.95 13.45
N SER A 233 -7.97 10.88 12.82
CA SER A 233 -7.02 10.57 11.73
C SER A 233 -5.84 9.69 12.13
N ILE A 234 -5.48 9.69 13.41
CA ILE A 234 -4.31 8.98 13.92
C ILE A 234 -4.65 7.52 14.30
N CYS A 235 -5.81 7.28 14.91
CA CYS A 235 -6.16 5.96 15.47
C CYS A 235 -7.48 5.37 14.95
N GLY A 236 -8.24 6.12 14.15
CA GLY A 236 -9.52 5.68 13.58
C GLY A 236 -10.69 5.58 14.56
N LYS A 237 -10.51 5.95 15.84
CA LYS A 237 -11.62 5.96 16.82
C LYS A 237 -12.67 6.99 16.45
N GLU A 238 -13.93 6.65 16.70
CA GLU A 238 -15.08 7.53 16.55
C GLU A 238 -15.13 8.55 17.70
N LYS A 239 -15.62 9.76 17.44
CA LYS A 239 -15.81 10.78 18.48
C LYS A 239 -16.96 10.39 19.41
N GLU A 240 -16.80 10.66 20.71
CA GLU A 240 -17.88 10.58 21.71
C GLU A 240 -18.11 11.98 22.33
N PRO A 241 -19.33 12.54 22.28
CA PRO A 241 -20.53 11.99 21.64
C PRO A 241 -20.38 11.90 20.12
N LYS A 242 -21.12 10.95 19.51
CA LYS A 242 -21.08 10.72 18.06
C LYS A 242 -21.48 11.98 17.32
N GLU A 243 -20.56 12.48 16.51
CA GLU A 243 -20.80 13.59 15.60
C GLU A 243 -20.99 13.04 14.20
N THR A 244 -22.14 13.33 13.63
CA THR A 244 -22.59 12.77 12.35
C THR A 244 -22.92 13.87 11.36
N ARG A 245 -22.69 13.59 10.08
CA ARG A 245 -23.06 14.45 8.96
C ARG A 245 -23.92 13.66 7.97
N GLU A 246 -24.99 14.28 7.50
CA GLU A 246 -25.87 13.69 6.49
C GLU A 246 -25.30 13.87 5.09
N ILE A 247 -25.39 12.83 4.29
CA ILE A 247 -25.18 12.89 2.83
C ILE A 247 -26.58 12.93 2.20
N PRO A 248 -26.94 13.98 1.45
CA PRO A 248 -28.24 14.07 0.79
C PRO A 248 -28.57 12.83 -0.05
N ALA A 249 -29.86 12.47 -0.15
CA ALA A 249 -30.32 11.39 -1.03
C ALA A 249 -29.98 11.72 -2.49
N LEU A 250 -29.74 10.70 -3.32
CA LEU A 250 -29.26 10.92 -4.70
C LEU A 250 -30.25 11.76 -5.53
N LYS A 251 -31.56 11.58 -5.31
CA LYS A 251 -32.62 12.38 -5.96
C LYS A 251 -32.47 13.89 -5.78
N GLU A 252 -31.89 14.35 -4.67
CA GLU A 252 -31.70 15.79 -4.40
C GLU A 252 -30.54 16.37 -5.20
N SER A 253 -29.55 15.53 -5.52
CA SER A 253 -28.42 15.89 -6.39
C SER A 253 -28.72 15.72 -7.88
N HIS A 254 -29.71 14.88 -8.21
CA HIS A 254 -30.10 14.57 -9.59
C HIS A 254 -31.07 15.62 -10.16
N VAL A 255 -30.52 16.74 -10.60
CA VAL A 255 -31.27 17.89 -11.14
C VAL A 255 -31.29 17.93 -12.67
N ASN A 256 -30.32 17.28 -13.33
CA ASN A 256 -30.22 17.26 -14.79
C ASN A 256 -30.72 15.92 -15.33
N HIS A 257 -31.83 15.94 -16.07
CA HIS A 257 -32.42 14.74 -16.65
C HIS A 257 -31.90 14.52 -18.08
N ASP A 258 -31.30 13.36 -18.30
CA ASP A 258 -30.93 12.91 -19.64
C ASP A 258 -32.08 12.10 -20.27
N PHE A 259 -32.66 12.64 -21.35
CA PHE A 259 -33.72 12.00 -22.17
C PHE A 259 -33.20 11.62 -23.57
N SER A 260 -31.92 11.28 -23.69
CA SER A 260 -31.31 10.81 -24.95
C SER A 260 -31.58 9.33 -25.27
N GLY A 261 -32.14 8.58 -24.33
CA GLY A 261 -32.43 7.15 -24.48
C GLY A 261 -33.60 6.83 -25.42
N GLU A 262 -33.80 5.52 -25.67
CA GLU A 262 -34.93 5.03 -26.45
C GLU A 262 -36.25 5.23 -25.68
N GLY A 263 -37.24 5.84 -26.35
CA GLY A 263 -38.57 6.05 -25.78
C GLY A 263 -39.50 4.86 -26.01
N GLU A 264 -40.49 4.72 -25.13
CA GLU A 264 -41.59 3.77 -25.27
C GLU A 264 -42.76 4.45 -26.01
N VAL A 265 -43.22 3.87 -27.12
CA VAL A 265 -44.40 4.36 -27.85
C VAL A 265 -45.64 3.99 -27.04
N LYS A 266 -46.26 4.98 -26.40
CA LYS A 266 -47.49 4.79 -25.63
C LYS A 266 -48.72 4.76 -26.52
N GLU A 267 -48.72 5.61 -27.55
CA GLU A 267 -49.78 5.67 -28.55
C GLU A 267 -49.17 5.76 -29.95
N GLU A 268 -49.57 4.87 -30.83
CA GLU A 268 -49.13 4.88 -32.23
C GLU A 268 -49.74 6.05 -33.00
N ALA A 269 -48.95 6.71 -33.83
CA ALA A 269 -49.46 7.74 -34.73
C ALA A 269 -50.35 7.13 -35.83
N THR A 270 -51.45 7.80 -36.14
CA THR A 270 -52.35 7.51 -37.25
C THR A 270 -52.34 8.67 -38.25
N CYS A 271 -53.11 8.56 -39.34
CA CYS A 271 -53.27 9.68 -40.27
C CYS A 271 -54.18 10.80 -39.75
N THR A 272 -54.93 10.57 -38.67
CA THR A 272 -55.83 11.57 -38.07
C THR A 272 -55.35 12.06 -36.70
N LYS A 273 -54.61 11.22 -35.96
CA LYS A 273 -54.15 11.48 -34.60
C LYS A 273 -52.63 11.34 -34.50
N GLU A 274 -51.98 12.29 -33.85
CA GLU A 274 -50.56 12.18 -33.49
C GLU A 274 -50.35 11.04 -32.48
N GLY A 275 -49.18 10.41 -32.55
CA GLY A 275 -48.78 9.41 -31.55
C GLY A 275 -48.10 10.06 -30.34
N LEU A 276 -47.82 9.25 -29.32
CA LEU A 276 -47.18 9.68 -28.08
C LEU A 276 -46.01 8.75 -27.76
N LEU A 277 -44.82 9.36 -27.62
CA LEU A 277 -43.59 8.71 -27.18
C LEU A 277 -43.26 9.19 -25.76
N ILE A 278 -43.03 8.25 -24.84
CA ILE A 278 -42.61 8.53 -23.46
C ILE A 278 -41.15 8.11 -23.31
N ILE A 279 -40.28 9.07 -23.00
CA ILE A 279 -38.85 8.81 -22.76
C ILE A 279 -38.59 8.89 -21.26
N LYS A 280 -38.04 7.82 -20.68
CA LYS A 280 -37.61 7.81 -19.28
C LYS A 280 -36.22 8.41 -19.17
N CYS A 281 -35.94 9.07 -18.06
CA CYS A 281 -34.58 9.52 -17.76
C CYS A 281 -33.62 8.32 -17.77
N ALA A 282 -32.45 8.47 -18.38
CA ALA A 282 -31.46 7.40 -18.48
C ALA A 282 -30.83 7.02 -17.13
N GLU A 283 -30.91 7.90 -16.12
CA GLU A 283 -30.31 7.66 -14.81
C GLU A 283 -31.06 6.54 -14.05
N PRO A 284 -30.34 5.54 -13.51
CA PRO A 284 -30.94 4.48 -12.71
C PRO A 284 -31.70 5.02 -11.50
N ASN A 285 -32.91 4.50 -11.29
CA ASN A 285 -33.85 4.90 -10.23
C ASN A 285 -34.48 6.29 -10.41
N CYS A 286 -34.24 6.97 -11.54
CA CYS A 286 -34.97 8.19 -11.87
C CYS A 286 -36.27 7.89 -12.63
N ASP A 287 -37.43 8.06 -11.98
CA ASP A 287 -38.74 7.82 -12.59
C ASP A 287 -39.30 9.03 -13.36
N VAL A 288 -38.50 10.08 -13.56
CA VAL A 288 -38.92 11.26 -14.32
C VAL A 288 -38.99 10.91 -15.80
N THR A 289 -40.07 11.34 -16.45
CA THR A 289 -40.34 11.06 -17.87
C THR A 289 -40.60 12.32 -18.65
N GLU A 290 -40.21 12.31 -19.93
CA GLU A 290 -40.49 13.36 -20.91
C GLU A 290 -41.45 12.79 -21.98
N GLN A 291 -42.39 13.62 -22.42
CA GLN A 291 -43.35 13.26 -23.47
C GLN A 291 -43.01 13.98 -24.77
N LYS A 292 -42.95 13.23 -25.87
CA LYS A 292 -42.79 13.77 -27.23
C LYS A 292 -43.92 13.28 -28.11
N THR A 293 -44.40 14.15 -29.00
CA THR A 293 -45.42 13.79 -29.99
C THR A 293 -44.75 13.11 -31.19
N ILE A 294 -45.42 12.09 -31.72
CA ILE A 294 -45.04 11.44 -32.98
C ILE A 294 -45.92 12.03 -34.08
N PRO A 295 -45.34 12.62 -35.14
CA PRO A 295 -46.12 13.20 -36.23
C PRO A 295 -47.12 12.22 -36.84
N LYS A 296 -48.24 12.74 -37.34
CA LYS A 296 -49.25 11.95 -38.05
C LYS A 296 -48.61 11.22 -39.23
N LYS A 297 -49.11 10.02 -39.51
CA LYS A 297 -48.75 9.29 -40.73
C LYS A 297 -49.40 9.97 -41.93
N GLU A 298 -48.75 9.93 -43.09
CA GLU A 298 -49.35 10.46 -44.32
C GLU A 298 -50.59 9.67 -44.73
N HIS A 299 -51.52 10.33 -45.42
CA HIS A 299 -52.71 9.68 -45.95
C HIS A 299 -52.32 8.71 -47.08
N THR A 300 -52.76 7.46 -46.95
CA THR A 300 -52.64 6.47 -48.03
C THR A 300 -53.94 6.45 -48.81
N PHE A 301 -53.94 7.04 -50.00
CA PHE A 301 -55.14 7.09 -50.85
C PHE A 301 -55.31 5.85 -51.71
N GLY A 302 -56.57 5.40 -51.85
CA GLY A 302 -56.93 4.28 -52.72
C GLY A 302 -56.99 4.65 -54.20
N GLU A 303 -57.64 3.79 -54.99
CA GLU A 303 -57.87 4.04 -56.41
C GLU A 303 -58.80 5.23 -56.65
N TRP A 304 -58.56 5.93 -57.75
CA TRP A 304 -59.44 6.99 -58.23
C TRP A 304 -60.77 6.40 -58.68
N LYS A 305 -61.86 7.04 -58.26
CA LYS A 305 -63.21 6.69 -58.69
C LYS A 305 -63.83 7.92 -59.34
N VAL A 306 -64.35 7.75 -60.56
CA VAL A 306 -65.09 8.79 -61.25
C VAL A 306 -66.36 9.08 -60.45
N THR A 307 -66.46 10.30 -59.94
CA THR A 307 -67.63 10.79 -59.19
C THR A 307 -68.53 11.63 -60.08
N LYS A 308 -67.98 12.21 -61.14
CA LYS A 308 -68.72 12.94 -62.18
C LYS A 308 -68.10 12.66 -63.54
N GLU A 309 -68.86 12.04 -64.43
CA GLU A 309 -68.42 11.78 -65.81
C GLU A 309 -68.13 13.10 -66.55
N ALA A 310 -67.05 13.10 -67.35
CA ALA A 310 -66.75 14.22 -68.22
C ALA A 310 -67.77 14.29 -69.35
N THR A 311 -68.14 15.51 -69.73
CA THR A 311 -69.01 15.75 -70.88
C THR A 311 -68.22 16.39 -72.01
N TRP A 312 -68.87 16.63 -73.16
CA TRP A 312 -68.22 17.27 -74.30
C TRP A 312 -67.59 18.62 -73.93
N ASP A 313 -68.32 19.45 -73.18
CA ASP A 313 -67.95 20.84 -72.91
C ASP A 313 -67.51 21.09 -71.47
N GLN A 314 -67.83 20.19 -70.54
CA GLN A 314 -67.52 20.34 -69.11
C GLN A 314 -66.59 19.22 -68.63
N PRO A 315 -65.54 19.56 -67.84
CA PRO A 315 -64.69 18.56 -67.22
C PRO A 315 -65.49 17.68 -66.26
N GLY A 316 -65.07 16.42 -66.16
CA GLY A 316 -65.50 15.48 -65.15
C GLY A 316 -64.69 15.63 -63.86
N GLU A 317 -64.95 14.76 -62.90
CA GLU A 317 -64.29 14.72 -61.61
C GLU A 317 -64.08 13.27 -61.19
N GLU A 318 -62.91 12.98 -60.65
CA GLU A 318 -62.67 11.76 -59.90
C GLU A 318 -62.16 12.08 -58.50
N THR A 319 -62.52 11.22 -57.56
CA THR A 319 -62.18 11.34 -56.14
C THR A 319 -61.57 10.03 -55.69
N ARG A 320 -60.53 10.12 -54.85
CA ARG A 320 -60.02 8.99 -54.08
C ARG A 320 -60.08 9.32 -52.60
N ILE A 321 -60.24 8.29 -51.79
CA ILE A 321 -60.42 8.41 -50.33
C ILE A 321 -59.25 7.71 -49.65
N CYS A 322 -58.77 8.26 -48.54
CA CYS A 322 -57.77 7.61 -47.70
C CYS A 322 -58.28 6.23 -47.25
N THR A 323 -57.55 5.16 -47.58
CA THR A 323 -57.96 3.80 -47.22
C THR A 323 -57.88 3.52 -45.73
N MET A 324 -57.09 4.30 -45.00
CA MET A 324 -56.84 4.11 -43.57
C MET A 324 -57.88 4.80 -42.68
N CYS A 325 -58.22 6.08 -42.93
CA CYS A 325 -59.20 6.82 -42.11
C CYS A 325 -60.58 6.97 -42.76
N GLN A 326 -60.69 6.81 -44.08
CA GLN A 326 -61.93 7.01 -44.84
C GLN A 326 -62.58 8.41 -44.74
N GLU A 327 -61.97 9.33 -44.01
CA GLU A 327 -62.46 10.71 -43.82
C GLU A 327 -61.84 11.68 -44.83
N GLU A 328 -60.54 11.57 -45.08
CA GLU A 328 -59.83 12.46 -46.00
C GLU A 328 -60.03 12.03 -47.45
N LYS A 329 -60.38 12.99 -48.31
CA LYS A 329 -60.61 12.77 -49.74
C LYS A 329 -59.82 13.74 -50.58
N GLU A 330 -59.28 13.24 -51.68
CA GLU A 330 -58.60 14.04 -52.69
C GLU A 330 -59.40 13.98 -53.99
N THR A 331 -59.56 15.14 -54.62
CA THR A 331 -60.35 15.32 -55.83
C THR A 331 -59.48 15.93 -56.92
N ARG A 332 -59.61 15.42 -58.15
CA ARG A 332 -59.04 16.06 -59.34
C ARG A 332 -60.00 16.06 -60.52
N ALA A 333 -59.78 17.00 -61.44
CA ALA A 333 -60.58 17.14 -62.64
C ALA A 333 -60.17 16.12 -63.71
N ILE A 334 -61.17 15.57 -64.40
CA ILE A 334 -60.99 14.82 -65.65
C ILE A 334 -61.25 15.82 -66.79
N PRO A 335 -60.32 16.00 -67.75
CA PRO A 335 -60.54 16.92 -68.87
C PRO A 335 -61.84 16.64 -69.63
N ALA A 336 -62.45 17.68 -70.20
CA ALA A 336 -63.65 17.53 -71.03
C ALA A 336 -63.35 16.66 -72.27
N LEU A 337 -64.35 15.94 -72.80
CA LEU A 337 -64.12 14.98 -73.90
C LEU A 337 -63.57 15.65 -75.17
N LYS A 338 -63.92 16.91 -75.43
CA LYS A 338 -63.35 17.66 -76.57
C LYS A 338 -61.82 17.79 -76.51
N GLU A 339 -61.24 17.74 -75.31
CA GLU A 339 -59.79 17.90 -75.07
C GLU A 339 -59.02 16.57 -75.12
N SER A 340 -59.70 15.43 -74.98
CA SER A 340 -59.06 14.11 -74.85
C SER A 340 -59.54 13.05 -75.86
N HIS A 341 -60.60 13.31 -76.64
CA HIS A 341 -61.08 12.36 -77.64
C HIS A 341 -60.06 12.15 -78.77
N GLN A 342 -60.00 10.92 -79.27
CA GLN A 342 -59.15 10.56 -80.40
C GLN A 342 -59.81 11.00 -81.71
N HIS A 343 -59.07 11.72 -82.55
CA HIS A 343 -59.55 12.10 -83.87
C HIS A 343 -59.52 10.91 -84.83
N ASP A 344 -60.62 10.72 -85.54
CA ASP A 344 -60.76 9.77 -86.64
C ASP A 344 -61.19 10.56 -87.89
N PHE A 345 -60.25 10.76 -88.81
CA PHE A 345 -60.43 11.55 -90.04
C PHE A 345 -60.89 10.67 -91.22
N SER A 346 -61.96 9.91 -90.99
CA SER A 346 -62.66 9.11 -92.01
C SER A 346 -64.08 9.61 -92.28
N GLY A 347 -64.40 10.83 -91.84
CA GLY A 347 -65.73 11.45 -91.95
C GLY A 347 -66.03 12.09 -93.29
N GLU A 348 -66.88 13.13 -93.26
CA GLU A 348 -67.26 13.88 -94.47
C GLU A 348 -66.03 14.51 -95.12
N GLU A 349 -65.86 14.27 -96.43
CA GLU A 349 -64.76 14.78 -97.23
C GLU A 349 -65.20 15.92 -98.15
N THR A 350 -64.38 16.95 -98.22
CA THR A 350 -64.56 18.08 -99.14
C THR A 350 -63.32 18.21 -100.01
N ILE A 351 -63.49 18.12 -101.34
CA ILE A 351 -62.39 18.31 -102.27
C ILE A 351 -62.03 19.80 -102.31
N VAL A 352 -60.78 20.12 -101.93
CA VAL A 352 -60.24 21.48 -101.97
C VAL A 352 -59.54 21.73 -103.31
N LYS A 353 -58.92 20.70 -103.86
CA LYS A 353 -58.25 20.74 -105.17
C LYS A 353 -58.44 19.39 -105.88
N GLU A 354 -59.02 19.43 -107.07
CA GLU A 354 -59.18 18.24 -107.91
C GLU A 354 -57.83 17.66 -108.34
N ALA A 355 -57.73 16.33 -108.35
CA ALA A 355 -56.54 15.65 -108.84
C ALA A 355 -56.46 15.71 -110.37
N THR A 356 -55.30 16.05 -110.90
CA THR A 356 -55.02 16.02 -112.35
C THR A 356 -54.05 14.89 -112.66
N CYS A 357 -53.78 14.65 -113.95
CA CYS A 357 -52.80 13.64 -114.36
C CYS A 357 -51.36 14.03 -114.01
N THR A 358 -51.11 15.30 -113.68
CA THR A 358 -49.78 15.83 -113.32
C THR A 358 -49.65 16.21 -111.85
N GLU A 359 -50.72 16.63 -111.19
CA GLU A 359 -50.73 17.11 -109.80
C GLU A 359 -51.70 16.30 -108.93
N GLU A 360 -51.26 15.94 -107.72
CA GLU A 360 -52.14 15.34 -106.71
C GLU A 360 -53.24 16.33 -106.31
N GLY A 361 -54.43 15.80 -106.06
CA GLY A 361 -55.53 16.58 -105.48
C GLY A 361 -55.37 16.68 -103.97
N LEU A 362 -56.17 17.55 -103.37
CA LEU A 362 -56.24 17.72 -101.92
C LEU A 362 -57.69 17.69 -101.50
N LYS A 363 -57.99 16.90 -100.48
CA LYS A 363 -59.26 16.91 -99.78
C LYS A 363 -59.05 17.22 -98.31
N THR A 364 -60.05 17.83 -97.70
CA THR A 364 -60.12 17.97 -96.25
C THR A 364 -61.16 16.99 -95.74
N VAL A 365 -60.80 16.20 -94.73
CA VAL A 365 -61.71 15.24 -94.09
C VAL A 365 -62.02 15.73 -92.68
N LYS A 366 -63.31 15.82 -92.34
CA LYS A 366 -63.76 16.17 -90.99
C LYS A 366 -63.62 14.96 -90.07
N CYS A 367 -63.32 15.23 -88.79
CA CYS A 367 -63.41 14.21 -87.75
C CYS A 367 -64.80 13.56 -87.75
N THR A 368 -64.88 12.25 -87.54
CA THR A 368 -66.16 11.51 -87.49
C THR A 368 -67.00 11.86 -86.26
N GLU A 369 -66.38 12.37 -85.19
CA GLU A 369 -67.09 12.81 -83.98
C GLU A 369 -67.91 14.07 -84.25
N LYS A 370 -69.24 13.97 -84.11
CA LYS A 370 -70.20 15.01 -84.53
C LYS A 370 -70.03 16.35 -83.82
N LYS A 371 -69.49 16.33 -82.61
CA LYS A 371 -69.27 17.55 -81.82
C LYS A 371 -67.88 18.15 -82.01
N CYS A 372 -67.03 17.51 -82.81
CA CYS A 372 -65.66 17.93 -83.10
C CYS A 372 -65.55 18.62 -84.46
N ASP A 373 -65.10 19.87 -84.45
CA ASP A 373 -64.89 20.65 -85.67
C ASP A 373 -63.48 20.48 -86.27
N ALA A 374 -62.67 19.54 -85.74
CA ALA A 374 -61.33 19.29 -86.25
C ALA A 374 -61.37 18.71 -87.66
N THR A 375 -60.43 19.17 -88.50
CA THR A 375 -60.29 18.72 -89.89
C THR A 375 -58.84 18.41 -90.20
N GLU A 376 -58.61 17.42 -91.06
CA GLU A 376 -57.28 17.04 -91.55
C GLU A 376 -57.23 17.06 -93.07
N GLN A 377 -56.11 17.50 -93.63
CA GLN A 377 -55.89 17.53 -95.07
C GLN A 377 -55.23 16.24 -95.54
N GLN A 378 -55.85 15.57 -96.53
CA GLN A 378 -55.36 14.34 -97.14
C GLN A 378 -55.15 14.53 -98.65
N THR A 379 -54.19 13.81 -99.21
CA THR A 379 -53.91 13.86 -100.65
C THR A 379 -54.82 12.91 -101.43
N ILE A 380 -55.24 13.36 -102.62
CA ILE A 380 -55.96 12.54 -103.60
C ILE A 380 -54.94 12.10 -104.66
N PRO A 381 -54.77 10.79 -104.92
CA PRO A 381 -53.88 10.31 -105.96
C PRO A 381 -54.18 10.93 -107.33
N LYS A 382 -53.13 11.14 -108.13
CA LYS A 382 -53.24 11.69 -109.49
C LYS A 382 -54.23 10.88 -110.34
N THR A 383 -54.97 11.55 -111.20
CA THR A 383 -55.86 10.87 -112.13
C THR A 383 -55.05 10.15 -113.20
N ALA A 384 -55.50 8.96 -113.60
CA ALA A 384 -54.82 8.19 -114.63
C ALA A 384 -54.82 8.95 -115.96
N HIS A 385 -53.74 8.84 -116.73
CA HIS A 385 -53.70 9.43 -118.07
C HIS A 385 -54.68 8.71 -119.00
N THR A 386 -55.63 9.45 -119.56
CA THR A 386 -56.49 8.93 -120.64
C THR A 386 -55.85 9.26 -121.97
N PHE A 387 -55.13 8.30 -122.55
CA PHE A 387 -54.50 8.48 -123.86
C PHE A 387 -55.56 8.41 -124.97
N GLY A 388 -55.59 9.42 -125.84
CA GLY A 388 -56.45 9.43 -127.03
C GLY A 388 -56.01 8.40 -128.08
N GLN A 389 -56.80 8.24 -129.14
CA GLN A 389 -56.50 7.27 -130.20
C GLN A 389 -55.14 7.53 -130.83
N TRP A 390 -54.34 6.47 -130.93
CA TRP A 390 -53.00 6.48 -131.49
C TRP A 390 -53.00 7.08 -132.90
N LYS A 391 -52.16 8.10 -133.11
CA LYS A 391 -51.80 8.53 -134.46
C LYS A 391 -50.56 7.76 -134.88
N VAL A 392 -50.69 6.99 -135.97
CA VAL A 392 -49.56 6.39 -136.68
C VAL A 392 -48.88 7.52 -137.44
N THR A 393 -47.70 7.91 -136.98
CA THR A 393 -46.80 8.86 -137.66
C THR A 393 -45.75 8.11 -138.47
#